data_AF-A0A7W0GUG8-F1
#
_entry.id   AF-A0A7W0GUG8-F1
#
_cell.length_a   1.000
_cell.length_b   1.000
_cell.length_c   1.000
_cell.angle_alpha   90.00
_cell.angle_beta   90.00
_cell.angle_gamma   90.00
#
_symmetry.space_group_name_H-M   'P 1'
#
loop_
_entity.id
_entity.type
_entity.pdbx_description
1 polymer ?
#
loop_
_entity_poly.entity_id
_entity_poly.type
_entity_poly.pdbx_seq_one_letter_code
_entity_poly.pdbx_strand_id
1 'polypeptide(L)'
;MRASQPALLAAGRVIAELRDPMVAQWTDWLGDRMTAAPTIPRPTVEREFRLLLDVISEMVGPLRREVNSVWFHVCEHYGRIASARGLAAGEVVEELQFLRELLIRNLAPVLAAMRARQGMAIMLRQNRVIDKGIAVAVVGYTDALVATLFAQNGVPALSTEYDRHEVDRQLAALERELHSVVKHTRP
;
A
#
# COMPACT_ATOMS: atom_id res chain seq x y z
N MET A 1 6.83 19.23 -14.66
CA MET A 1 5.39 19.37 -14.97
C MET A 1 4.63 19.37 -13.64
N ARG A 2 3.69 20.30 -13.38
CA ARG A 2 2.98 20.41 -12.09
C ARG A 2 1.48 20.36 -12.34
N ALA A 3 0.78 19.46 -11.67
CA ALA A 3 -0.69 19.44 -11.65
C ALA A 3 -1.21 20.57 -10.74
N SER A 4 -2.38 21.11 -11.05
CA SER A 4 -3.03 22.12 -10.20
C SER A 4 -3.60 21.46 -8.94
N GLN A 5 -3.77 22.24 -7.88
CA GLN A 5 -4.34 21.75 -6.62
C GLN A 5 -5.74 21.12 -6.80
N PRO A 6 -6.67 21.69 -7.60
CA PRO A 6 -7.97 21.04 -7.87
C PRO A 6 -7.83 19.68 -8.55
N ALA A 7 -6.87 19.53 -9.48
CA ALA A 7 -6.65 18.27 -10.19
C ALA A 7 -6.08 17.19 -9.24
N LEU A 8 -5.18 17.57 -8.32
CA LEU A 8 -4.65 16.67 -7.29
C LEU A 8 -5.75 16.23 -6.31
N LEU A 9 -6.63 17.15 -5.90
CA LEU A 9 -7.77 16.85 -5.03
C LEU A 9 -8.77 15.92 -5.72
N ALA A 10 -9.06 16.15 -7.01
CA ALA A 10 -9.96 15.29 -7.78
C ALA A 10 -9.42 13.85 -7.89
N ALA A 11 -8.14 13.69 -8.21
CA ALA A 11 -7.53 12.37 -8.28
C ALA A 11 -7.50 11.66 -6.93
N GLY A 12 -7.11 12.35 -5.85
CA GLY A 12 -7.13 11.77 -4.50
C GLY A 12 -8.53 11.35 -4.06
N ARG A 13 -9.55 12.16 -4.36
CA ARG A 13 -10.95 11.85 -4.06
C ARG A 13 -11.43 10.57 -4.75
N VAL A 14 -11.12 10.41 -6.04
CA VAL A 14 -11.52 9.21 -6.79
C VAL A 14 -10.91 7.94 -6.20
N ILE A 15 -9.65 7.99 -5.75
CA ILE A 15 -9.00 6.86 -5.08
C ILE A 15 -9.73 6.52 -3.79
N ALA A 16 -10.10 7.53 -3.00
CA ALA A 16 -10.84 7.33 -1.75
C ALA A 16 -12.26 6.77 -1.98
N GLU A 17 -12.96 7.27 -3.00
CA GLU A 17 -14.32 6.81 -3.37
C GLU A 17 -14.32 5.38 -3.92
N LEU A 18 -13.30 5.02 -4.72
CA LEU A 18 -13.18 3.69 -5.33
C LEU A 18 -12.36 2.71 -4.47
N ARG A 19 -12.02 3.09 -3.23
CA ARG A 19 -11.17 2.30 -2.35
C ARG A 19 -11.70 0.89 -2.14
N ASP A 20 -12.93 0.77 -1.62
CA ASP A 20 -13.50 -0.54 -1.29
C ASP A 20 -13.74 -1.41 -2.55
N PRO A 21 -14.21 -0.87 -3.69
CA PRO A 21 -14.21 -1.58 -4.97
C PRO A 21 -12.83 -2.09 -5.42
N MET A 22 -11.76 -1.29 -5.23
CA MET A 22 -10.40 -1.73 -5.56
C MET A 22 -9.89 -2.80 -4.61
N VAL A 23 -10.20 -2.71 -3.30
CA VAL A 23 -9.88 -3.78 -2.34
C VAL A 23 -10.56 -5.09 -2.74
N ALA A 24 -11.83 -5.05 -3.14
CA ALA A 24 -12.53 -6.24 -3.62
C ALA A 24 -11.86 -6.85 -4.84
N GLN A 25 -11.57 -6.05 -5.88
CA GLN A 25 -10.86 -6.51 -7.09
C GLN A 25 -9.49 -7.10 -6.79
N TRP A 26 -8.74 -6.47 -5.88
CA TRP A 26 -7.44 -6.94 -5.44
C TRP A 26 -7.53 -8.28 -4.73
N THR A 27 -8.50 -8.42 -3.83
CA THR A 27 -8.70 -9.64 -3.05
C THR A 27 -9.20 -10.80 -3.91
N ASP A 28 -10.06 -10.51 -4.88
CA ASP A 28 -10.52 -11.49 -5.87
C ASP A 28 -9.37 -11.94 -6.78
N TRP A 29 -8.48 -11.03 -7.16
CA TRP A 29 -7.28 -11.36 -7.95
C TRP A 29 -6.30 -12.26 -7.20
N LEU A 30 -6.15 -12.06 -5.88
CA LEU A 30 -5.35 -12.99 -5.08
C LEU A 30 -5.94 -14.41 -5.06
N GLY A 31 -7.27 -14.54 -5.14
CA GLY A 31 -7.96 -15.83 -5.16
C GLY A 31 -7.47 -16.80 -4.08
N ASP A 32 -7.09 -18.01 -4.51
CA ASP A 32 -6.62 -19.09 -3.64
C ASP A 32 -5.23 -18.82 -3.01
N ARG A 33 -4.43 -17.86 -3.51
CA ARG A 33 -3.12 -17.51 -2.90
C ARG A 33 -3.27 -17.01 -1.47
N MET A 34 -4.41 -16.39 -1.13
CA MET A 34 -4.73 -16.03 0.26
C MET A 34 -4.92 -17.24 1.17
N THR A 35 -5.39 -18.36 0.62
CA THR A 35 -5.73 -19.56 1.38
C THR A 35 -4.54 -20.49 1.61
N ALA A 36 -3.47 -20.33 0.83
CA ALA A 36 -2.24 -21.12 0.92
C ALA A 36 -1.32 -20.70 2.09
N ALA A 37 -1.52 -19.50 2.65
CA ALA A 37 -0.76 -18.96 3.77
C ALA A 37 -1.63 -18.94 5.04
N PRO A 38 -1.72 -20.05 5.79
CA PRO A 38 -2.71 -20.23 6.87
C PRO A 38 -2.51 -19.33 8.10
N THR A 39 -1.49 -18.46 8.12
CA THR A 39 -1.11 -17.68 9.29
C THR A 39 -1.88 -16.37 9.43
N ILE A 40 -2.25 -15.67 8.35
CA ILE A 40 -2.84 -14.32 8.44
C ILE A 40 -4.28 -14.30 7.90
N PRO A 41 -5.27 -13.85 8.71
CA PRO A 41 -6.65 -13.75 8.26
C PRO A 41 -6.85 -12.79 7.09
N ARG A 42 -7.66 -13.19 6.11
CA ARG A 42 -8.08 -12.35 4.97
C ARG A 42 -8.51 -10.92 5.36
N PRO A 43 -9.31 -10.70 6.42
CA PRO A 43 -9.69 -9.34 6.83
C PRO A 43 -8.52 -8.43 7.22
N THR A 44 -7.43 -8.99 7.75
CA THR A 44 -6.22 -8.23 8.08
C THR A 44 -5.53 -7.75 6.81
N VAL A 45 -5.42 -8.65 5.83
CA VAL A 45 -4.84 -8.39 4.51
C VAL A 45 -5.68 -7.35 3.76
N GLU A 46 -7.02 -7.45 3.77
CA GLU A 46 -7.92 -6.42 3.23
C GLU A 46 -7.77 -5.05 3.93
N ARG A 47 -7.55 -5.04 5.25
CA ARG A 47 -7.28 -3.81 6.02
C ARG A 47 -5.97 -3.15 5.61
N GLU A 48 -4.93 -3.92 5.32
CA GLU A 48 -3.68 -3.41 4.77
C GLU A 48 -3.86 -2.72 3.41
N PHE A 49 -4.61 -3.32 2.47
CA PHE A 49 -4.87 -2.64 1.18
C PHE A 49 -5.66 -1.38 1.33
N ARG A 50 -6.64 -1.39 2.22
CA ARG A 50 -7.42 -0.21 2.53
C ARG A 50 -6.51 0.92 3.00
N LEU A 51 -5.60 0.63 3.91
CA LEU A 51 -4.62 1.59 4.40
C LEU A 51 -3.65 2.06 3.30
N LEU A 52 -3.13 1.16 2.45
CA LEU A 52 -2.31 1.55 1.30
C LEU A 52 -3.04 2.54 0.39
N LEU A 53 -4.30 2.27 0.05
CA LEU A 53 -5.13 3.13 -0.80
C LEU A 53 -5.44 4.47 -0.11
N ASP A 54 -5.76 4.45 1.18
CA ASP A 54 -6.00 5.67 1.98
C ASP A 54 -4.75 6.58 1.95
N VAL A 55 -3.55 6.02 2.16
CA VAL A 55 -2.30 6.78 2.09
C VAL A 55 -2.00 7.27 0.65
N ILE A 56 -2.19 6.42 -0.36
CA ILE A 56 -1.96 6.78 -1.77
C ILE A 56 -2.87 7.94 -2.19
N SER A 57 -4.12 7.97 -1.72
CA SER A 57 -5.06 9.05 -2.00
C SER A 57 -4.49 10.42 -1.60
N GLU A 58 -3.81 10.48 -0.45
CA GLU A 58 -3.16 11.68 0.06
C GLU A 58 -1.80 11.96 -0.61
N MET A 59 -1.05 10.92 -0.97
CA MET A 59 0.23 11.02 -1.70
C MET A 59 0.04 11.56 -3.13
N VAL A 60 -1.07 11.22 -3.77
CA VAL A 60 -1.51 11.83 -5.03
C VAL A 60 -2.05 13.24 -4.79
N GLY A 61 -2.71 13.48 -3.66
CA GLY A 61 -3.23 14.76 -3.21
C GLY A 61 -2.18 15.84 -2.87
N PRO A 62 -2.60 16.99 -2.32
CA PRO A 62 -1.69 18.08 -1.98
C PRO A 62 -0.76 17.75 -0.80
N LEU A 63 -1.14 16.83 0.09
CA LEU A 63 -0.48 16.52 1.37
C LEU A 63 0.69 15.52 1.28
N ARG A 64 1.23 15.31 0.08
CA ARG A 64 2.27 14.29 -0.13
C ARG A 64 3.51 14.49 0.72
N ARG A 65 3.92 15.73 1.00
CA ARG A 65 5.18 15.96 1.73
C ARG A 65 5.03 15.50 3.17
N GLU A 66 3.87 15.78 3.73
CA GLU A 66 3.45 15.51 5.10
C GLU A 66 3.19 14.01 5.29
N VAL A 67 2.60 13.35 4.28
CA VAL A 67 2.24 11.92 4.33
C VAL A 67 3.39 11.00 3.88
N ASN A 68 4.51 11.54 3.38
CA ASN A 68 5.58 10.72 2.80
C ASN A 68 6.23 9.73 3.79
N SER A 69 6.34 10.08 5.07
CA SER A 69 6.84 9.15 6.10
C SER A 69 5.87 8.00 6.34
N VAL A 70 4.57 8.32 6.48
CA VAL A 70 3.50 7.34 6.66
C VAL A 70 3.48 6.34 5.50
N TRP A 71 3.65 6.82 4.26
CA TRP A 71 3.77 5.94 3.09
C TRP A 71 4.89 4.93 3.22
N PHE A 72 6.07 5.33 3.69
CA PHE A 72 7.17 4.42 3.88
C PHE A 72 6.90 3.40 4.99
N HIS A 73 6.37 3.83 6.14
CA HIS A 73 6.04 2.92 7.23
C HIS A 73 4.99 1.88 6.82
N VAL A 74 3.96 2.29 6.06
CA VAL A 74 2.92 1.37 5.57
C VAL A 74 3.49 0.39 4.55
N CYS A 75 4.33 0.83 3.59
CA CYS A 75 4.96 -0.08 2.63
C CYS A 75 5.92 -1.05 3.30
N GLU A 76 6.72 -0.59 4.25
CA GLU A 76 7.63 -1.44 5.00
C GLU A 76 6.85 -2.49 5.81
N HIS A 77 5.78 -2.08 6.50
CA HIS A 77 4.88 -2.98 7.20
C HIS A 77 4.29 -4.02 6.26
N TYR A 78 3.78 -3.60 5.11
CA TYR A 78 3.24 -4.50 4.09
C TYR A 78 4.26 -5.57 3.66
N GLY A 79 5.52 -5.17 3.44
CA GLY A 79 6.61 -6.09 3.15
C GLY A 79 6.88 -7.10 4.26
N ARG A 80 6.93 -6.64 5.52
CA ARG A 80 7.09 -7.50 6.69
C ARG A 80 5.95 -8.52 6.81
N ILE A 81 4.72 -8.06 6.60
CA ILE A 81 3.54 -8.94 6.64
C ILE A 81 3.55 -9.92 5.46
N ALA A 82 3.96 -9.49 4.27
CA ALA A 82 4.16 -10.39 3.13
C ALA A 82 5.16 -11.52 3.43
N SER A 83 6.26 -11.22 4.13
CA SER A 83 7.21 -12.25 4.59
C SER A 83 6.54 -13.22 5.58
N ALA A 84 5.75 -12.72 6.52
CA ALA A 84 4.99 -13.56 7.47
C ALA A 84 3.86 -14.39 6.81
N ARG A 85 3.34 -13.92 5.66
CA ARG A 85 2.45 -14.68 4.76
C ARG A 85 3.20 -15.75 3.96
N GLY A 86 4.52 -15.84 4.06
CA GLY A 86 5.33 -16.81 3.32
C GLY A 86 5.45 -16.52 1.82
N LEU A 87 5.13 -15.30 1.39
CA LEU A 87 5.29 -14.90 0.00
C LEU A 87 6.77 -14.86 -0.38
N ALA A 88 7.09 -15.12 -1.64
CA ALA A 88 8.38 -14.75 -2.20
C ALA A 88 8.45 -13.24 -2.45
N ALA A 89 9.65 -12.65 -2.44
CA ALA A 89 9.85 -11.23 -2.73
C ALA A 89 9.23 -10.80 -4.08
N GLY A 90 9.30 -11.67 -5.09
CA GLY A 90 8.69 -11.44 -6.41
C GLY A 90 7.17 -11.32 -6.34
N GLU A 91 6.50 -12.10 -5.48
CA GLU A 91 5.04 -12.04 -5.30
C GLU A 91 4.62 -10.73 -4.61
N VAL A 92 5.43 -10.20 -3.68
CA VAL A 92 5.19 -8.86 -3.09
C VAL A 92 5.23 -7.78 -4.17
N VAL A 93 6.17 -7.90 -5.11
CA VAL A 93 6.25 -6.99 -6.26
C VAL A 93 5.03 -7.15 -7.17
N GLU A 94 4.62 -8.38 -7.49
CA GLU A 94 3.41 -8.64 -8.29
C GLU A 94 2.16 -8.02 -7.67
N GLU A 95 1.95 -8.21 -6.36
CA GLU A 95 0.83 -7.65 -5.60
C GLU A 95 0.74 -6.12 -5.71
N LEU A 96 1.88 -5.43 -5.59
CA LEU A 96 1.95 -3.96 -5.69
C LEU A 96 1.89 -3.45 -7.14
N GLN A 97 2.34 -4.25 -8.10
CA GLN A 97 2.16 -3.94 -9.52
C GLN A 97 0.70 -4.13 -9.94
N PHE A 98 -0.01 -5.09 -9.37
CA PHE A 98 -1.46 -5.22 -9.56
C PHE A 98 -2.21 -4.03 -8.96
N LEU A 99 -1.80 -3.55 -7.77
CA LEU A 99 -2.31 -2.29 -7.22
C LEU A 99 -2.10 -1.11 -8.18
N ARG A 100 -0.95 -1.02 -8.86
CA ARG A 100 -0.72 0.01 -9.90
C ARG A 100 -1.74 -0.10 -11.02
N GLU A 101 -1.98 -1.30 -11.53
CA GLU A 101 -2.95 -1.57 -12.59
C GLU A 101 -4.36 -1.11 -12.19
N LEU A 102 -4.80 -1.46 -10.97
CA LEU A 102 -6.10 -1.02 -10.44
C LEU A 102 -6.18 0.51 -10.38
N LEU A 103 -5.17 1.18 -9.84
CA LEU A 103 -5.15 2.64 -9.76
C LEU A 103 -5.18 3.28 -11.17
N ILE A 104 -4.41 2.77 -12.13
CA ILE A 104 -4.40 3.28 -13.51
C ILE A 104 -5.80 3.14 -14.13
N ARG A 105 -6.41 1.96 -14.04
CA ARG A 105 -7.73 1.69 -14.61
C ARG A 105 -8.80 2.59 -14.02
N ASN A 106 -8.81 2.73 -12.69
CA ASN A 106 -9.82 3.51 -11.98
C ASN A 106 -9.63 5.03 -12.12
N LEU A 107 -8.39 5.50 -12.28
CA LEU A 107 -8.11 6.92 -12.52
C LEU A 107 -8.26 7.33 -14.00
N ALA A 108 -8.14 6.39 -14.95
CA ALA A 108 -8.14 6.70 -16.37
C ALA A 108 -9.30 7.60 -16.84
N PRO A 109 -10.58 7.36 -16.43
CA PRO A 109 -11.68 8.24 -16.85
C PRO A 109 -11.50 9.69 -16.38
N VAL A 110 -11.05 9.88 -15.14
CA VAL A 110 -10.83 11.21 -14.55
C VAL A 110 -9.64 11.90 -15.18
N LEU A 111 -8.56 11.17 -15.46
CA LEU A 111 -7.38 11.71 -16.13
C LEU A 111 -7.67 12.10 -17.58
N ALA A 112 -8.51 11.32 -18.29
CA ALA A 112 -8.93 11.60 -19.67
C ALA A 112 -9.79 12.86 -19.77
N ALA A 113 -10.56 13.19 -18.73
CA ALA A 113 -11.35 14.42 -18.66
C ALA A 113 -10.51 15.68 -18.36
N MET A 114 -9.24 15.53 -17.98
CA MET A 114 -8.34 16.65 -17.69
C MET A 114 -7.59 17.12 -18.94
N ARG A 115 -7.00 18.32 -18.86
CA ARG A 115 -5.97 18.72 -19.84
C ARG A 115 -4.83 17.68 -19.82
N ALA A 116 -4.37 17.24 -20.98
CA ALA A 116 -3.36 16.18 -21.11
C ALA A 116 -2.13 16.37 -20.21
N ARG A 117 -1.64 17.61 -20.06
CA ARG A 117 -0.52 17.96 -19.18
C ARG A 117 -0.81 17.71 -17.69
N GLN A 118 -2.04 17.92 -17.24
CA GLN A 118 -2.44 17.66 -15.85
C GLN A 118 -2.61 16.16 -15.59
N GLY A 119 -3.30 15.46 -16.49
CA GLY A 119 -3.47 14.02 -16.41
C GLY A 119 -2.12 13.29 -16.37
N MET A 120 -1.19 13.66 -17.27
CA MET A 120 0.17 13.12 -17.30
C MET A 120 0.95 13.43 -16.01
N ALA A 121 0.82 14.64 -15.46
CA ALA A 121 1.51 14.99 -14.21
C ALA A 121 1.02 14.16 -13.01
N ILE A 122 -0.27 13.82 -12.96
CA ILE A 122 -0.85 12.96 -11.92
C ILE A 122 -0.39 11.51 -12.12
N MET A 123 -0.45 11.00 -13.36
CA MET A 123 -0.01 9.64 -13.69
C MET A 123 1.47 9.43 -13.33
N LEU A 124 2.35 10.35 -13.71
CA LEU A 124 3.78 10.28 -13.36
C LEU A 124 4.04 10.36 -11.85
N ARG A 125 3.21 11.13 -11.14
CA ARG A 125 3.28 11.23 -9.68
C ARG A 125 2.87 9.91 -9.02
N GLN A 126 1.75 9.34 -9.44
CA GLN A 126 1.27 8.04 -8.96
C GLN A 126 2.31 6.95 -9.21
N ASN A 127 2.86 6.86 -10.43
CA ASN A 127 3.92 5.90 -10.76
C ASN A 127 5.10 6.01 -9.78
N ARG A 128 5.58 7.23 -9.52
CA ARG A 128 6.69 7.46 -8.57
C ARG A 128 6.34 7.09 -7.13
N VAL A 129 5.08 7.24 -6.71
CA VAL A 129 4.63 6.82 -5.37
C VAL A 129 4.71 5.30 -5.27
N ILE A 130 4.17 4.59 -6.27
CA ILE A 130 4.19 3.11 -6.29
C ILE A 130 5.62 2.57 -6.43
N ASP A 131 6.45 3.13 -7.32
CA ASP A 131 7.85 2.68 -7.49
C ASP A 131 8.62 2.73 -6.17
N LYS A 132 8.44 3.82 -5.41
CA LYS A 132 9.04 3.96 -4.08
C LYS A 132 8.43 3.00 -3.07
N GLY A 133 7.12 2.82 -3.10
CA GLY A 133 6.44 1.88 -2.20
C GLY A 133 6.91 0.45 -2.41
N ILE A 134 7.08 0.01 -3.67
CA ILE A 134 7.64 -1.29 -4.03
C ILE A 134 9.03 -1.45 -3.45
N ALA A 135 9.92 -0.46 -3.66
CA ALA A 135 11.28 -0.54 -3.12
C ALA A 135 11.29 -0.68 -1.59
N VAL A 136 10.47 0.11 -0.89
CA VAL A 136 10.37 0.07 0.58
C VAL A 136 9.73 -1.22 1.09
N ALA A 137 8.71 -1.75 0.40
CA ALA A 137 8.11 -3.02 0.76
C ALA A 137 9.08 -4.19 0.58
N VAL A 138 9.90 -4.18 -0.47
CA VAL A 138 10.94 -5.19 -0.66
C VAL A 138 12.00 -5.11 0.45
N VAL A 139 12.37 -3.90 0.90
CA VAL A 139 13.24 -3.73 2.07
C VAL A 139 12.60 -4.33 3.33
N GLY A 140 11.37 -3.94 3.66
CA GLY A 140 10.67 -4.48 4.84
C GLY A 140 10.49 -6.01 4.79
N TYR A 141 10.22 -6.56 3.61
CA TYR A 141 10.21 -8.01 3.39
C TYR A 141 11.56 -8.65 3.69
N THR A 142 12.65 -8.08 3.16
CA THR A 142 14.00 -8.61 3.31
C THR A 142 14.46 -8.54 4.76
N ASP A 143 14.19 -7.44 5.45
CA ASP A 143 14.55 -7.25 6.85
C ASP A 143 13.82 -8.28 7.75
N ALA A 144 12.54 -8.54 7.50
CA ALA A 144 11.78 -9.58 8.22
C ALA A 144 12.33 -10.98 7.96
N LEU A 145 12.68 -11.29 6.71
CA LEU A 145 13.27 -12.58 6.34
C LEU A 145 14.62 -12.78 7.04
N VAL A 146 15.50 -11.77 7.00
CA VAL A 146 16.81 -11.80 7.65
C VAL A 146 16.68 -11.95 9.17
N ALA A 147 15.76 -11.21 9.80
CA ALA A 147 15.50 -11.35 11.23
C ALA A 147 15.06 -12.78 11.60
N THR A 148 14.21 -13.40 10.77
CA THR A 148 13.75 -14.79 10.98
C THR A 148 14.91 -15.78 10.84
N LEU A 149 15.78 -15.62 9.83
CA LEU A 149 16.97 -16.46 9.63
C LEU A 149 17.92 -16.41 10.84
N PHE A 150 18.15 -15.22 11.41
CA PHE A 150 19.01 -15.07 12.59
C PHE A 150 18.38 -15.66 13.86
N ALA A 151 17.06 -15.55 14.03
CA ALA A 151 16.36 -16.13 15.18
C ALA A 151 16.35 -17.67 15.17
N GLN A 152 16.52 -18.29 13.99
CA GLN A 152 16.38 -19.73 13.78
C GLN A 152 17.70 -20.44 13.41
N ASN A 153 18.85 -19.90 13.82
CA ASN A 153 20.18 -20.47 13.55
C ASN A 153 20.48 -20.71 12.05
N GLY A 154 19.93 -19.88 11.16
CA GLY A 154 20.21 -19.92 9.72
C GLY A 154 19.35 -20.88 8.89
N VAL A 155 18.38 -21.58 9.49
CA VAL A 155 17.38 -22.37 8.75
C VAL A 155 16.05 -21.60 8.76
N PRO A 156 15.52 -21.15 7.61
CA PRO A 156 14.19 -20.56 7.56
C PRO A 156 13.14 -21.64 7.85
N ALA A 157 12.67 -21.70 9.09
CA ALA A 157 11.47 -22.42 9.46
C ALA A 157 10.25 -21.53 9.21
N LEU A 158 9.21 -22.11 8.60
CA LEU A 158 7.91 -21.49 8.29
C LEU A 158 7.09 -21.07 9.53
N SER A 159 7.72 -20.84 10.67
CA SER A 159 7.06 -20.56 11.94
C SER A 159 7.70 -19.37 12.66
N THR A 160 7.43 -18.17 12.15
CA THR A 160 7.12 -17.07 13.05
C THR A 160 5.64 -17.20 13.37
N GLU A 161 5.30 -17.55 14.63
CA GLU A 161 3.92 -17.48 15.08
C GLU A 161 3.38 -16.09 14.75
N TYR A 162 2.36 -16.05 13.90
CA TYR A 162 1.63 -14.83 13.62
C TYR A 162 0.98 -14.36 14.90
N ASP A 163 1.56 -13.34 15.54
CA ASP A 163 0.88 -12.62 16.61
C ASP A 163 -0.13 -11.65 15.99
N ARG A 164 -1.36 -12.16 15.84
CA ARG A 164 -2.51 -11.38 15.38
C ARG A 164 -2.66 -10.05 16.12
N HIS A 165 -2.45 -10.06 17.43
CA HIS A 165 -2.63 -8.87 18.26
C HIS A 165 -1.55 -7.83 18.00
N GLU A 166 -0.31 -8.24 17.73
CA GLU A 166 0.75 -7.33 17.31
C GLU A 166 0.45 -6.70 15.95
N VAL A 167 0.06 -7.50 14.94
CA VAL A 167 -0.28 -6.97 13.61
C VAL A 167 -1.45 -6.01 13.67
N ASP A 168 -2.52 -6.36 14.41
CA ASP A 168 -3.66 -5.47 14.59
C ASP A 168 -3.30 -4.16 15.30
N ARG A 169 -2.37 -4.21 16.27
CA ARG A 169 -1.83 -3.02 16.96
C ARG A 169 -0.98 -2.15 16.03
N GLN A 170 -0.12 -2.75 15.22
CA GLN A 170 0.71 -2.05 14.25
C GLN A 170 -0.15 -1.35 13.19
N LEU A 171 -1.15 -2.03 12.63
CA LEU A 171 -2.10 -1.42 11.69
C LEU A 171 -2.86 -0.26 12.33
N ALA A 172 -3.36 -0.44 13.54
CA ALA A 172 -4.04 0.64 14.26
C ALA A 172 -3.12 1.84 14.53
N ALA A 173 -1.82 1.61 14.77
CA ALA A 173 -0.85 2.67 14.93
C ALA A 173 -0.62 3.46 13.64
N LEU A 174 -0.48 2.77 12.51
CA LEU A 174 -0.31 3.40 11.19
C LEU A 174 -1.56 4.18 10.75
N GLU A 175 -2.75 3.65 11.01
CA GLU A 175 -4.03 4.35 10.78
C GLU A 175 -4.12 5.63 11.62
N ARG A 176 -3.72 5.58 12.90
CA ARG A 176 -3.66 6.77 13.76
C ARG A 176 -2.61 7.77 13.28
N GLU A 177 -1.45 7.30 12.82
CA GLU A 177 -0.41 8.15 12.26
C GLU A 177 -0.94 8.91 11.03
N LEU A 178 -1.57 8.20 10.08
CA LEU A 178 -2.22 8.81 8.92
C LEU A 178 -3.28 9.83 9.34
N HIS A 179 -4.18 9.44 10.23
CA HIS A 179 -5.25 10.32 10.70
C HIS A 179 -4.71 11.59 11.35
N SER A 180 -3.64 11.46 12.16
CA SER A 180 -2.98 12.60 12.80
C SER A 180 -2.41 13.56 11.76
N VAL A 181 -1.65 13.08 10.78
CA VAL A 181 -1.04 13.92 9.74
C VAL A 181 -2.12 14.65 8.93
N VAL A 182 -3.19 13.95 8.54
CA VAL A 182 -4.28 14.53 7.73
C VAL A 182 -5.05 15.57 8.53
N LYS A 183 -5.35 15.31 9.81
CA LYS A 183 -6.10 16.24 10.67
C LYS A 183 -5.31 17.51 10.99
N HIS A 184 -4.01 17.42 11.23
CA HIS A 184 -3.18 18.60 11.52
C HIS A 184 -2.97 19.51 10.31
N THR A 185 -3.14 18.98 9.09
CA THR A 185 -2.83 19.71 7.85
C THR A 185 -4.06 20.21 7.11
N ARG A 186 -5.26 19.71 7.43
CA ARG A 186 -6.53 20.26 6.91
C ARG A 186 -7.01 21.39 7.84
N PRO A 187 -7.20 22.62 7.34
CA PRO A 187 -7.71 23.75 8.13
C PRO A 187 -9.17 23.55 8.57
#